data_AF-A0A7D5CJ41-F1
#
_entry.id   AF-A0A7D5CJ41-F1
#
_cell.length_a   1.000
_cell.length_b   1.000
_cell.length_c   1.000
_cell.angle_alpha   90.00
_cell.angle_beta   90.00
_cell.angle_gamma   90.00
#
_symmetry.space_group_name_H-M   'P 1'
#
loop_
_entity.id
_entity.type
_entity.pdbx_description
1 polymer ?
#
loop_
_entity_poly.entity_id
_entity_poly.type
_entity_poly.pdbx_seq_one_letter_code
_entity_poly.pdbx_strand_id
1 'polypeptide(L)' 'MSDDDRGPTGREGFEAAAERSEGNPWVVHGLNAVLSTLFALTIVWGLDYVGSLAFTPVNVATAAVLIFTGAYLMSVR' A
#
# COMPACT_ATOMS: atom_id res chain seq x y z
N MET A 1 -22.52 -25.44 38.59
CA MET A 1 -22.57 -24.46 37.48
C MET A 1 -21.15 -23.90 37.40
N SER A 2 -20.37 -24.29 36.39
CA SER A 2 -18.98 -23.84 36.26
C SER A 2 -18.94 -22.64 35.32
N ASP A 3 -18.60 -21.47 35.86
CA ASP A 3 -18.51 -20.19 35.15
C ASP A 3 -17.17 -20.05 34.38
N ASP A 4 -16.88 -20.96 33.45
CA ASP A 4 -15.58 -20.99 32.74
C ASP A 4 -15.68 -20.88 31.20
N ASP A 5 -16.76 -20.26 30.70
CA ASP A 5 -17.02 -20.11 29.25
C ASP A 5 -16.97 -18.63 28.80
N ARG A 6 -16.05 -17.84 29.35
CA ARG A 6 -15.73 -16.51 28.78
C ARG A 6 -14.65 -16.68 27.72
N GLY A 7 -15.07 -17.07 26.51
CA GLY A 7 -14.24 -16.95 25.31
C GLY A 7 -13.63 -15.53 25.20
N PRO A 8 -12.46 -15.40 24.56
CA PRO A 8 -11.64 -14.19 24.59
C PRO A 8 -12.50 -12.95 24.32
N THR A 9 -12.55 -12.05 25.30
CA THR A 9 -13.45 -10.90 25.26
C THR A 9 -13.10 -10.03 24.06
N GLY A 10 -14.11 -9.42 23.42
CA GLY A 10 -14.05 -8.88 22.05
C GLY A 10 -12.69 -8.34 21.58
N ARG A 11 -12.00 -7.50 22.36
CA ARG A 11 -10.68 -6.95 22.00
C ARG A 11 -9.58 -8.00 21.83
N GLU A 12 -9.42 -8.93 22.77
CA GLU A 12 -8.46 -10.04 22.68
C GLU A 12 -8.81 -10.99 21.53
N GLY A 13 -10.11 -11.20 21.29
CA GLY A 13 -10.59 -12.00 20.16
C GLY A 13 -10.27 -11.37 18.80
N PHE A 14 -10.42 -10.05 18.66
CA PHE A 14 -10.07 -9.32 17.43
C PHE A 14 -8.56 -9.22 17.20
N GLU A 15 -7.77 -9.01 18.26
CA GLU A 15 -6.32 -8.94 18.20
C GLU A 15 -5.72 -10.30 17.82
N ALA A 16 -6.20 -11.38 18.44
CA ALA A 16 -5.81 -12.75 18.09
C ALA A 16 -6.27 -13.17 16.68
N ALA A 17 -7.32 -12.55 16.14
CA ALA A 17 -7.75 -12.76 14.75
C ALA A 17 -6.91 -11.94 13.76
N ALA A 18 -6.47 -10.73 14.12
CA ALA A 18 -5.58 -9.90 13.31
C ALA A 18 -4.16 -10.49 13.25
N GLU A 19 -3.64 -11.01 14.37
CA GLU A 19 -2.34 -11.67 14.43
C GLU A 19 -2.30 -12.97 13.61
N ARG A 20 -3.43 -13.68 13.51
CA ARG A 20 -3.57 -14.88 12.66
C ARG A 20 -3.93 -14.57 11.22
N SER A 21 -4.22 -13.32 10.90
CA SER A 21 -4.52 -12.90 9.52
C SER A 21 -3.22 -12.89 8.74
N GLU A 22 -2.85 -14.05 8.18
CA GLU A 22 -1.83 -14.14 7.14
C GLU A 22 -2.31 -13.32 5.93
N GLY A 23 -1.95 -12.03 5.92
CA GLY A 23 -2.34 -11.11 4.88
C GLY A 23 -1.87 -11.62 3.52
N ASN A 24 -2.79 -11.67 2.54
CA ASN A 24 -2.46 -12.09 1.19
C ASN A 24 -1.33 -11.20 0.63
N PRO A 25 -0.14 -11.75 0.30
CA PRO A 25 1.01 -10.97 -0.14
C PRO A 25 0.72 -10.14 -1.40
N TRP A 26 -0.24 -10.58 -2.23
CA TRP A 26 -0.65 -9.85 -3.43
C TRP A 26 -1.33 -8.51 -3.13
N VAL A 27 -1.98 -8.37 -1.95
CA VAL A 27 -2.64 -7.11 -1.55
C VAL A 27 -1.62 -6.01 -1.33
N VAL A 28 -0.48 -6.34 -0.72
CA VAL A 28 0.59 -5.37 -0.47
C VAL A 28 1.15 -4.85 -1.80
N HIS A 29 1.36 -5.74 -2.77
CA HIS A 29 1.83 -5.34 -4.11
C HIS A 29 0.79 -4.54 -4.88
N GLY A 30 -0.49 -4.95 -4.83
CA GLY A 30 -1.58 -4.20 -5.46
C GLY A 30 -1.72 -2.79 -4.88
N LEU A 31 -1.65 -2.66 -3.56
CA LEU A 31 -1.70 -1.37 -2.88
C LEU A 31 -0.48 -0.50 -3.22
N ASN A 32 0.73 -1.09 -3.26
CA ASN A 32 1.93 -0.38 -3.68
C ASN A 32 1.78 0.19 -5.10
N ALA A 33 1.22 -0.59 -6.04
CA ALA A 33 0.99 -0.14 -7.40
C ALA A 33 0.01 1.04 -7.46
N VAL A 34 -1.10 0.97 -6.72
CA VAL A 34 -2.07 2.07 -6.63
C VAL A 34 -1.44 3.31 -6.02
N LEU A 35 -0.75 3.18 -4.89
CA LEU A 35 -0.09 4.30 -4.21
C LEU A 35 0.99 4.94 -5.08
N SER A 36 1.81 4.12 -5.75
CA SER A 36 2.85 4.60 -6.67
C SER A 36 2.26 5.37 -7.85
N THR A 37 1.10 4.93 -8.37
CA THR A 37 0.40 5.62 -9.45
C THR A 37 -0.17 6.96 -8.98
N LEU A 38 -0.80 7.00 -7.81
CA LEU A 38 -1.30 8.25 -7.23
C LEU A 38 -0.17 9.24 -6.97
N PHE A 39 0.97 8.76 -6.45
CA PHE A 39 2.13 9.60 -6.21
C PHE A 39 2.76 10.13 -7.50
N ALA A 40 2.86 9.28 -8.53
CA ALA A 40 3.32 9.68 -9.85
C ALA A 40 2.41 10.74 -10.48
N LEU A 41 1.09 10.62 -10.35
CA LEU A 41 0.15 11.66 -10.80
C LEU A 41 0.44 13.00 -10.12
N THR A 42 0.64 13.02 -8.80
CA THR A 42 0.98 14.25 -8.07
C THR A 42 2.31 14.85 -8.52
N ILE A 43 3.35 14.04 -8.68
CA ILE A 43 4.67 14.52 -9.13
C ILE A 43 4.61 15.08 -10.54
N VAL A 44 4.06 14.31 -11.49
CA VAL A 44 4.01 14.72 -12.89
C VAL A 44 3.13 15.95 -13.06
N TRP A 45 2.04 16.07 -12.30
CA TRP A 45 1.23 17.29 -12.25
C TRP A 45 2.01 18.49 -11.74
N GLY A 46 2.76 18.33 -10.65
CA GLY A 46 3.61 19.39 -10.11
C GLY A 46 4.73 19.79 -11.07
N LEU A 47 5.33 18.82 -11.78
CA LEU A 47 6.38 19.08 -12.78
C LEU A 47 5.83 19.79 -14.02
N ASP A 48 4.62 19.46 -14.45
CA ASP A 48 3.94 20.14 -15.56
C ASP A 48 3.58 21.57 -15.18
N TYR A 49 3.12 21.79 -13.94
CA TYR A 49 2.82 23.12 -13.40
C TYR A 49 4.02 24.07 -13.44
N VAL A 50 5.23 23.56 -13.15
CA VAL A 50 6.48 24.34 -13.25
C VAL A 50 7.13 24.28 -14.64
N GLY A 51 6.48 23.68 -15.64
CA GLY A 51 6.95 23.60 -17.01
C GLY A 51 8.16 22.69 -17.24
N SER A 52 8.43 21.77 -16.32
CA SER A 52 9.60 20.87 -16.38
C SER A 52 9.35 19.56 -17.12
N LEU A 53 8.14 18.99 -17.02
CA LEU A 53 7.81 17.71 -17.64
C LEU A 53 6.31 17.65 -18.01
N ALA A 54 6.01 17.30 -19.26
CA ALA A 54 4.64 17.28 -19.74
C ALA A 54 3.76 16.24 -19.02
N PHE A 55 2.52 16.62 -18.68
CA PHE A 55 1.54 15.70 -18.10
C PHE A 55 0.97 14.74 -19.15
N THR A 56 1.62 13.58 -19.33
CA THR A 56 1.18 12.54 -20.27
C THR A 56 1.02 11.17 -19.59
N PRO A 57 0.15 10.28 -20.10
CA PRO A 57 -0.01 8.94 -19.54
C PRO A 57 1.30 8.14 -19.48
N VAL A 58 2.17 8.30 -20.49
CA VAL A 58 3.47 7.62 -20.56
C VAL A 58 4.40 8.09 -19.45
N ASN A 59 4.45 9.40 -19.20
CA ASN A 59 5.29 9.97 -18.13
C ASN A 59 4.81 9.55 -16.74
N VAL A 60 3.50 9.55 -16.52
CA VAL A 60 2.89 9.07 -15.27
C VAL A 60 3.20 7.59 -15.07
N ALA A 61 3.01 6.74 -16.09
CA ALA A 61 3.31 5.32 -16.01
C ALA A 61 4.79 5.06 -15.71
N THR A 62 5.69 5.79 -16.37
CA THR A 62 7.14 5.66 -16.15
C THR A 62 7.51 6.02 -14.72
N ALA A 63 7.03 7.17 -14.22
CA ALA A 63 7.27 7.58 -12.84
C ALA A 63 6.68 6.58 -11.83
N ALA A 64 5.46 6.09 -12.07
CA ALA A 64 4.81 5.11 -11.22
C ALA A 64 5.62 3.80 -11.12
N VAL A 65 6.16 3.30 -12.24
CA VAL A 65 7.01 2.11 -12.27
C VAL A 65 8.30 2.33 -11.49
N LEU A 66 8.94 3.50 -11.63
CA LEU A 66 10.15 3.83 -10.88
C LEU A 66 9.89 3.87 -9.37
N ILE A 67 8.82 4.54 -8.95
CA ILE A 67 8.42 4.66 -7.54
C ILE A 67 8.05 3.27 -6.97
N PHE A 68 7.24 2.50 -7.70
CA PHE A 68 6.84 1.14 -7.31
C PHE A 68 8.06 0.26 -7.10
N THR A 69 9.01 0.30 -8.03
CA THR A 69 10.24 -0.50 -7.98
C THR A 69 11.10 -0.09 -6.80
N GLY A 70 11.29 1.22 -6.57
CA GLY A 70 12.03 1.72 -5.41
C GLY A 70 11.41 1.30 -4.08
N ALA A 71 10.08 1.41 -3.95
CA ALA A 71 9.35 0.98 -2.76
C ALA A 71 9.45 -0.54 -2.55
N TYR A 72 9.33 -1.33 -3.62
CA TYR A 72 9.48 -2.78 -3.56
C TYR A 72 10.88 -3.19 -3.11
N LEU A 73 11.94 -2.58 -3.67
CA LEU A 73 13.32 -2.85 -3.29
C LEU A 73 13.59 -2.53 -1.81
N MET A 74 13.02 -1.43 -1.31
CA MET A 74 13.13 -1.07 0.11
C MET A 74 12.43 -2.09 1.01
N SER A 75 11.29 -2.63 0.57
CA SER A 75 10.54 -3.63 1.33
C SER A 75 11.19 -5.01 1.36
N VAL A 76 12.04 -5.34 0.39
CA VAL A 76 12.73 -6.64 0.29
C VAL A 76 14.05 -6.66 1.08
N ARG A 77 14.45 -5.52 1.67
CA ARG A 77 15.69 -5.37 2.42
C ARG A 77 15.60 -5.89 3.84
#